data_AF-A0A552E2X3-F1
#
_entry.id   AF-A0A552E2X3-F1
#
_cell.length_a   1.000
_cell.length_b   1.000
_cell.length_c   1.000
_cell.angle_alpha   90.00
_cell.angle_beta   90.00
_cell.angle_gamma   90.00
#
_symmetry.space_group_name_H-M   'P 1'
#
loop_
_entity.id
_entity.type
_entity.pdbx_description
1 polymer ?
#
loop_
_entity_poly.entity_id
_entity_poly.type
_entity_poly.pdbx_seq_one_letter_code
_entity_poly.pdbx_strand_id
1 'polypeptide(L)'
;MAQPITIEDIYKLFEKTNEKFEQSRQEYDRRAAEAKAEADRRAAEADRRLAKLEKTVANTSRAVDSLTTRWGRFVEELVEPAVIGLFRRKGIDVKETYSRARVKRQGIAMEIDILAVDETEVVLVECKSR
;
A
#
# COMPACT_ATOMS: atom_id res chain seq x y z
N MET A 1 50.01 18.61 62.42
CA MET A 1 51.05 18.30 61.40
C MET A 1 50.42 17.33 60.41
N ALA A 2 50.48 17.61 59.11
CA ALA A 2 49.97 16.68 58.09
C ALA A 2 50.93 15.49 57.97
N GLN A 3 50.41 14.26 57.97
CA GLN A 3 51.23 13.07 57.72
C GLN A 3 51.82 13.14 56.30
N PRO A 4 53.12 12.82 56.13
CA PRO A 4 53.74 12.80 54.80
C PRO A 4 53.19 11.64 53.97
N ILE A 5 52.83 11.92 52.72
CA ILE A 5 52.37 10.92 51.75
C ILE A 5 53.55 10.02 51.39
N THR A 6 53.33 8.70 51.44
CA THR A 6 54.35 7.70 51.11
C THR A 6 54.16 7.17 49.68
N ILE A 7 55.20 6.53 49.14
CA ILE A 7 55.12 5.84 47.84
C ILE A 7 54.05 4.71 47.88
N GLU A 8 53.88 4.07 49.04
CA GLU A 8 52.84 3.05 49.26
C GLU A 8 51.42 3.62 49.08
N ASP A 9 51.20 4.86 49.53
CA ASP A 9 49.91 5.56 49.37
C ASP A 9 49.62 5.85 47.89
N ILE A 10 50.66 6.10 47.09
CA ILE A 10 50.56 6.29 45.63
C ILE A 10 50.20 4.96 44.95
N TYR A 11 50.85 3.85 45.30
CA TYR A 11 50.54 2.53 44.73
C TYR A 11 49.09 2.09 45.03
N LYS A 12 48.62 2.29 46.26
CA LYS A 12 47.21 2.03 46.63
C LYS A 12 46.23 2.85 45.81
N LEU A 13 46.59 4.09 45.44
CA LEU A 13 45.76 4.92 44.56
C LEU A 13 45.71 4.35 43.15
N PHE A 14 46.84 3.85 42.62
CA PHE A 14 46.90 3.21 41.30
C PHE A 14 46.10 1.91 41.25
N GLU A 15 46.22 1.03 42.25
CA GLU A 15 45.43 -0.20 42.35
C GLU A 15 43.93 0.11 42.35
N LYS A 16 43.49 1.04 43.22
CA LYS A 16 42.10 1.47 43.30
C LYS A 16 41.59 2.12 42.00
N THR A 17 42.47 2.80 41.27
CA THR A 17 42.15 3.40 39.97
C THR A 17 41.98 2.31 38.92
N ASN A 18 42.85 1.29 38.92
CA ASN A 18 42.79 0.18 37.98
C ASN A 18 41.54 -0.69 38.21
N GLU A 19 41.19 -0.95 39.47
CA GLU A 19 39.94 -1.63 39.83
C GLU A 19 38.70 -0.88 39.34
N LYS A 20 38.65 0.45 39.56
CA LYS A 20 37.57 1.30 39.06
C LYS A 20 37.51 1.33 37.53
N PHE A 21 38.66 1.31 36.88
CA PHE A 21 38.74 1.31 35.42
C PHE A 21 38.18 0.01 34.84
N GLU A 22 38.56 -1.14 35.41
CA GLU A 22 38.02 -2.45 35.01
C GLU A 22 36.51 -2.54 35.25
N GLN A 23 36.02 -2.07 36.41
CA GLN A 23 34.58 -1.99 36.70
C GLN A 23 33.85 -1.11 35.68
N SER A 24 34.38 0.08 35.40
CA SER A 24 33.79 1.01 34.43
C SER A 24 33.76 0.43 33.02
N ARG A 25 34.78 -0.34 32.64
CA ARG A 25 34.86 -1.00 31.33
C ARG A 25 33.85 -2.13 31.22
N GLN A 26 33.70 -2.95 32.25
CA GLN A 26 32.67 -4.00 32.29
C GLN A 26 31.25 -3.42 32.22
N GLU A 27 30.99 -2.32 32.94
CA GLU A 27 29.70 -1.63 32.85
C GLU A 27 29.46 -1.04 31.46
N TYR A 28 30.48 -0.48 30.83
CA TYR A 28 30.39 0.04 29.46
C TYR A 28 30.07 -1.06 28.47
N ASP A 29 30.80 -2.18 28.51
CA ASP A 29 30.59 -3.33 27.63
C ASP A 29 29.18 -3.91 27.79
N ARG A 30 28.71 -4.00 29.04
CA ARG A 30 27.34 -4.42 29.34
C ARG A 30 26.30 -3.47 28.75
N ARG A 31 26.44 -2.16 28.97
CA ARG A 31 25.51 -1.16 28.42
C ARG A 31 25.53 -1.14 26.90
N ALA A 32 26.70 -1.30 26.28
CA ALA A 32 26.83 -1.38 24.83
C ALA A 32 26.12 -2.62 24.27
N ALA A 33 26.26 -3.78 24.93
CA ALA A 33 25.55 -5.00 24.56
C ALA A 33 24.03 -4.87 24.72
N GLU A 34 23.56 -4.28 25.82
CA GLU A 34 22.14 -4.01 26.08
C GLU A 34 21.55 -3.05 25.04
N ALA A 35 22.26 -1.96 24.72
CA ALA A 35 21.85 -0.98 23.71
C ALA A 35 21.78 -1.60 22.31
N LYS A 36 22.75 -2.45 21.95
CA LYS A 36 22.74 -3.18 20.68
C LYS A 36 21.55 -4.14 20.60
N ALA A 37 21.29 -4.92 21.64
CA ALA A 37 20.16 -5.83 21.70
C ALA A 37 18.80 -5.10 21.66
N GLU A 38 18.71 -3.89 22.24
CA GLU A 38 17.52 -3.05 22.10
C GLU A 38 17.36 -2.48 20.69
N ALA A 39 18.44 -2.02 20.06
CA ALA A 39 18.42 -1.54 18.69
C ALA A 39 17.99 -2.65 17.71
N ASP A 40 18.53 -3.86 17.85
CA ASP A 40 18.17 -5.01 17.03
C ASP A 40 16.68 -5.38 17.19
N ARG A 41 16.17 -5.34 18.43
CA ARG A 41 14.74 -5.56 18.69
C ARG A 41 13.85 -4.49 18.05
N ARG A 42 14.23 -3.22 18.15
CA ARG A 42 13.49 -2.11 17.53
C ARG A 42 13.49 -2.20 16.01
N ALA A 43 14.63 -2.57 15.41
CA ALA A 43 14.74 -2.79 13.97
C ALA A 43 13.82 -3.93 13.51
N ALA A 44 13.87 -5.08 14.19
CA ALA A 44 13.01 -6.22 13.88
C ALA A 44 11.51 -5.90 14.05
N GLU A 45 11.14 -5.07 15.02
CA GLU A 45 9.76 -4.61 15.17
C GLU A 45 9.35 -3.64 14.05
N ALA A 46 10.23 -2.71 13.67
CA ALA A 46 10.00 -1.79 12.56
C ALA A 46 9.78 -2.55 11.24
N ASP A 47 10.62 -3.55 10.96
CA ASP A 47 10.49 -4.40 9.77
C ASP A 47 9.14 -5.13 9.73
N ARG A 48 8.71 -5.69 10.87
CA ARG A 48 7.39 -6.33 10.98
C ARG A 48 6.24 -5.36 10.75
N ARG A 49 6.33 -4.13 11.28
CA ARG A 49 5.33 -3.08 11.08
C ARG A 49 5.27 -2.63 9.63
N LEU A 50 6.43 -2.45 8.98
CA LEU A 50 6.53 -2.12 7.55
C LEU A 50 5.92 -3.20 6.67
N ALA A 51 6.26 -4.47 6.89
CA ALA A 51 5.68 -5.58 6.13
C ALA A 51 4.15 -5.65 6.29
N LYS A 52 3.62 -5.38 7.49
CA LYS A 52 2.16 -5.30 7.72
C LYS A 52 1.54 -4.11 6.99
N LEU A 53 2.21 -2.96 6.98
CA LEU A 53 1.75 -1.76 6.28
C LEU A 53 1.71 -2.00 4.76
N GLU A 54 2.77 -2.55 4.18
CA GLU A 54 2.84 -2.91 2.76
C GLU A 54 1.70 -3.84 2.35
N LYS A 55 1.44 -4.88 3.16
CA LYS A 55 0.30 -5.78 2.92
C LYS A 55 -1.04 -5.06 2.98
N THR A 56 -1.20 -4.14 3.93
CA THR A 56 -2.44 -3.36 4.09
C THR A 56 -2.65 -2.45 2.87
N VAL A 57 -1.63 -1.71 2.47
CA VAL A 57 -1.65 -0.85 1.28
C VAL A 57 -1.98 -1.65 0.03
N ALA A 58 -1.30 -2.79 -0.19
CA ALA A 58 -1.56 -3.64 -1.34
C ALA A 58 -3.01 -4.16 -1.38
N ASN A 59 -3.57 -4.52 -0.23
CA ASN A 59 -4.97 -4.96 -0.15
C ASN A 59 -5.93 -3.80 -0.40
N THR A 60 -5.65 -2.61 0.15
CA THR A 60 -6.46 -1.41 -0.08
C THR A 60 -6.45 -0.99 -1.54
N SER A 61 -5.29 -0.97 -2.20
CA SER A 61 -5.18 -0.65 -3.63
C SER A 61 -6.02 -1.62 -4.47
N ARG A 62 -5.91 -2.94 -4.23
CA ARG A 62 -6.74 -3.92 -4.94
C ARG A 62 -8.24 -3.72 -4.71
N ALA A 63 -8.64 -3.37 -3.48
CA ALA A 63 -10.04 -3.08 -3.18
C ALA A 63 -10.54 -1.85 -3.96
N VAL A 64 -9.75 -0.77 -3.99
CA VAL A 64 -10.06 0.44 -4.76
C VAL A 64 -10.17 0.13 -6.25
N ASP A 65 -9.19 -0.58 -6.84
CA ASP A 65 -9.22 -0.96 -8.26
C ASP A 65 -10.47 -1.78 -8.62
N SER A 66 -10.87 -2.69 -7.71
CA SER A 66 -12.07 -3.50 -7.88
C SER A 66 -13.35 -2.67 -7.83
N LEU A 67 -13.38 -1.60 -7.02
CA LEU A 67 -14.52 -0.68 -6.93
C LEU A 67 -14.61 0.19 -8.20
N THR A 68 -13.50 0.72 -8.70
CA THR A 68 -13.48 1.51 -9.94
C THR A 68 -14.03 0.73 -11.13
N THR A 69 -13.63 -0.55 -11.26
CA THR A 69 -14.15 -1.42 -12.33
C THR A 69 -15.65 -1.69 -12.17
N ARG A 70 -16.12 -1.89 -10.94
CA ARG A 70 -17.55 -2.10 -10.64
C ARG A 70 -18.36 -0.82 -10.85
N TRP A 71 -17.75 0.35 -10.65
CA TRP A 71 -18.40 1.64 -10.85
C TRP A 71 -18.74 1.90 -12.32
N GLY A 72 -17.84 1.57 -13.24
CA GLY A 72 -18.12 1.61 -14.68
C GLY A 72 -19.35 0.77 -15.04
N ARG A 73 -19.36 -0.50 -14.61
CA ARG A 73 -20.49 -1.41 -14.82
C ARG A 73 -21.79 -0.90 -14.19
N PHE A 74 -21.73 -0.34 -13.00
CA PHE A 74 -22.90 0.23 -12.35
C PHE A 74 -23.51 1.37 -13.18
N VAL A 75 -22.67 2.23 -13.77
CA VAL A 75 -23.14 3.28 -14.68
C VAL A 75 -23.74 2.69 -15.95
N GLU A 76 -23.13 1.66 -16.55
CA GLU A 76 -23.69 0.93 -17.70
C GLU A 76 -25.10 0.38 -17.39
N GLU A 77 -25.26 -0.31 -16.25
CA GLU A 77 -26.53 -0.89 -15.79
C GLU A 77 -27.61 0.16 -15.51
N LEU A 78 -27.23 1.38 -15.11
CA LEU A 78 -28.17 2.49 -14.96
C LEU A 78 -28.58 3.12 -16.30
N VAL A 79 -27.68 3.13 -17.28
CA VAL A 79 -27.89 3.77 -18.59
C VAL A 79 -28.71 2.87 -19.51
N GLU A 80 -28.40 1.57 -19.58
CA GLU A 80 -29.01 0.60 -20.51
C GLU A 80 -30.55 0.66 -20.55
N PRO A 81 -31.28 0.67 -19.41
CA PRO A 81 -32.75 0.68 -19.44
C PRO A 81 -33.37 1.90 -20.13
N ALA A 82 -32.64 3.02 -20.20
CA ALA A 82 -33.12 4.26 -20.80
C ALA A 82 -32.79 4.40 -22.30
N VAL A 83 -31.87 3.57 -22.82
CA VAL A 83 -31.30 3.70 -24.18
C VAL A 83 -32.37 3.65 -25.26
N ILE A 84 -33.22 2.63 -25.25
CA ILE A 84 -34.28 2.45 -26.26
C ILE A 84 -35.22 3.67 -26.28
N GLY A 85 -35.72 4.06 -25.10
CA GLY A 85 -36.62 5.20 -24.99
C GLY A 85 -35.97 6.52 -25.41
N LEU A 86 -34.70 6.72 -25.11
CA LEU A 86 -33.94 7.92 -25.48
C LEU A 86 -33.82 8.06 -27.00
N PHE A 87 -33.41 7.00 -27.69
CA PHE A 87 -33.16 7.04 -29.13
C PHE A 87 -34.46 7.05 -29.94
N ARG A 88 -35.51 6.35 -29.51
CA ARG A 88 -36.83 6.44 -30.13
C ARG A 88 -37.40 7.85 -30.11
N ARG A 89 -37.27 8.58 -29.00
CA ARG A 89 -37.68 9.99 -28.90
C ARG A 89 -36.90 10.91 -29.86
N LYS A 90 -35.74 10.47 -30.34
CA LYS A 90 -34.91 11.17 -31.33
C LYS A 90 -35.15 10.69 -32.77
N GLY A 91 -36.12 9.80 -32.99
CA GLY A 91 -36.46 9.28 -34.31
C GLY A 91 -35.59 8.11 -34.77
N ILE A 92 -34.90 7.42 -33.85
CA ILE A 92 -34.10 6.22 -34.12
C ILE A 92 -34.81 5.05 -33.42
N ASP A 93 -35.42 4.15 -34.19
CA ASP A 93 -36.24 3.04 -33.71
C ASP A 93 -35.46 1.76 -33.39
N VAL A 94 -34.42 1.88 -32.55
CA VAL A 94 -33.75 0.72 -31.96
C VAL A 94 -34.71 -0.10 -31.09
N LYS A 95 -34.63 -1.44 -31.18
CA LYS A 95 -35.54 -2.37 -30.50
C LYS A 95 -34.87 -3.20 -29.41
N GLU A 96 -33.58 -3.47 -29.58
CA GLU A 96 -32.81 -4.37 -28.72
C GLU A 96 -31.55 -3.67 -28.21
N THR A 97 -31.13 -4.02 -27.00
CA THR A 97 -29.82 -3.64 -26.45
C THR A 97 -28.99 -4.87 -26.14
N TYR A 98 -27.69 -4.76 -26.39
CA TYR A 98 -26.68 -5.74 -26.04
C TYR A 98 -25.59 -5.05 -25.23
N SER A 99 -25.46 -5.43 -23.97
CA SER A 99 -24.39 -4.93 -23.11
C SER A 99 -23.07 -5.64 -23.38
N ARG A 100 -21.98 -4.87 -23.35
CA ARG A 100 -20.60 -5.34 -23.48
C ARG A 100 -20.36 -6.13 -24.76
N ALA A 101 -20.86 -5.62 -25.87
CA ALA A 101 -20.66 -6.23 -27.18
C ALA A 101 -19.17 -6.21 -27.54
N ARG A 102 -18.59 -7.39 -27.80
CA ARG A 102 -17.15 -7.54 -28.08
C ARG A 102 -16.92 -8.06 -29.49
N VAL A 103 -15.91 -7.50 -30.15
CA VAL A 103 -15.40 -8.02 -31.42
C VAL A 103 -13.90 -8.18 -31.36
N LYS A 104 -13.40 -9.28 -31.92
CA LYS A 104 -11.97 -9.51 -32.16
C LYS A 104 -11.77 -9.91 -33.61
N ARG A 105 -11.09 -9.08 -34.40
CA ARG A 105 -10.83 -9.32 -35.83
C ARG A 105 -9.46 -8.78 -36.21
N GLN A 106 -8.68 -9.59 -36.95
CA GLN A 106 -7.36 -9.20 -37.47
C GLN A 106 -6.42 -8.58 -36.41
N GLY A 107 -6.44 -9.12 -35.19
CA GLY A 107 -5.61 -8.62 -34.08
C GLY A 107 -6.16 -7.40 -33.34
N ILE A 108 -7.24 -6.78 -33.82
CA ILE A 108 -7.91 -5.66 -33.16
C ILE A 108 -9.04 -6.20 -32.28
N ALA A 109 -9.09 -5.75 -31.03
CA ALA A 109 -10.18 -6.01 -30.10
C ALA A 109 -10.91 -4.70 -29.77
N MET A 110 -12.24 -4.74 -29.76
CA MET A 110 -13.10 -3.63 -29.35
C MET A 110 -14.21 -4.15 -28.45
N GLU A 111 -14.55 -3.37 -27.43
CA GLU A 111 -15.72 -3.56 -26.56
C GLU A 111 -16.57 -2.30 -26.66
N ILE A 112 -17.89 -2.48 -26.74
CA ILE A 112 -18.90 -1.42 -26.74
C ILE A 112 -19.74 -1.61 -25.49
N ASP A 113 -19.86 -0.58 -24.66
CA ASP A 113 -20.59 -0.66 -23.39
C ASP A 113 -22.04 -1.11 -23.62
N ILE A 114 -22.77 -0.41 -24.50
CA ILE A 114 -24.13 -0.80 -24.90
C ILE A 114 -24.28 -0.62 -26.41
N LEU A 115 -24.70 -1.69 -27.08
CA LEU A 115 -25.03 -1.71 -28.51
C LEU A 115 -26.55 -1.78 -28.66
N ALA A 116 -27.17 -0.74 -29.23
CA ALA A 116 -28.60 -0.74 -29.52
C ALA A 116 -28.83 -0.96 -31.02
N VAL A 117 -29.75 -1.86 -31.37
CA VAL A 117 -29.94 -2.28 -32.76
C VAL A 117 -31.42 -2.42 -33.13
N ASP A 118 -31.68 -2.26 -34.41
CA ASP A 118 -32.85 -2.78 -35.12
C ASP A 118 -32.42 -3.29 -36.51
N GLU A 119 -33.36 -3.70 -37.35
CA GLU A 119 -33.12 -4.16 -38.72
C GLU A 119 -32.38 -3.14 -39.60
N THR A 120 -32.54 -1.84 -39.34
CA THR A 120 -32.00 -0.77 -40.19
C THR A 120 -31.03 0.17 -39.49
N GLU A 121 -30.92 0.10 -38.16
CA GLU A 121 -30.20 1.07 -37.34
C GLU A 121 -29.31 0.39 -36.32
N VAL A 122 -28.14 0.98 -36.07
CA VAL A 122 -27.19 0.54 -35.05
C VAL A 122 -26.65 1.77 -34.34
N VAL A 123 -26.71 1.76 -33.00
CA VAL A 123 -26.21 2.83 -32.14
C VAL A 123 -25.24 2.25 -31.12
N LEU A 124 -24.05 2.86 -31.06
CA LEU A 124 -23.02 2.52 -30.08
C LEU A 124 -23.08 3.56 -28.96
N VAL A 125 -23.25 3.10 -27.72
CA VAL A 125 -23.31 3.95 -26.53
C VAL A 125 -22.09 3.64 -25.67
N GLU A 126 -21.36 4.69 -25.31
CA GLU A 126 -20.24 4.67 -24.36
C GLU A 126 -20.68 5.38 -23.07
N CYS A 127 -20.51 4.72 -21.94
CA CYS A 127 -20.87 5.23 -20.63
C CYS A 127 -19.64 5.86 -19.96
N LYS A 128 -19.75 7.14 -19.57
CA LYS A 128 -18.69 7.82 -18.81
C LYS A 128 -19.13 8.02 -17.36
N SER A 129 -18.38 7.42 -16.44
CA SER A 129 -18.35 7.86 -15.04
C SER A 129 -17.31 8.97 -14.92
N ARG A 130 -17.67 10.08 -14.27
CA ARG A 130 -16.77 11.21 -14.02
C ARG A 130 -15.69 10.86 -12.99
#